data_AF-A0AAU7HAI1-F1
#
_entry.id   AF-A0AAU7HAI1-F1
#
_cell.length_a   1.000
_cell.length_b   1.000
_cell.length_c   1.000
_cell.angle_alpha   90.00
_cell.angle_beta   90.00
_cell.angle_gamma   90.00
#
_symmetry.space_group_name_H-M   'P 1'
#
loop_
_entity.id
_entity.type
_entity.pdbx_description
1 polymer ?
#
loop_
_entity_poly.entity_id
_entity_poly.type
_entity_poly.pdbx_seq_one_letter_code
_entity_poly.pdbx_strand_id
1 'polypeptide(L)'
;MTNMKEVVKAMCKSYPGGREAMAGALGMTVTQFNNNLYEKNGCRFFEVSELEAMEDISNTSLLADYFARRRGALLVDVPHLEELDRVDLFSRAMRTSAARGQVDQIIEQALEDGVIERHEAEEIMVHHRRHLAAREEEIAAIITLFSRKKK
;
A
#
# COMPACT_ATOMS: atom_id res chain seq x y z
N MET A 1 -5.68 -14.61 6.45
CA MET A 1 -5.32 -14.33 5.04
C MET A 1 -6.39 -13.45 4.46
N THR A 2 -6.05 -12.24 4.02
CA THR A 2 -7.01 -11.36 3.33
C THR A 2 -7.37 -11.99 2.00
N ASN A 3 -8.65 -12.25 1.73
CA ASN A 3 -9.10 -12.77 0.43
C ASN A 3 -9.48 -11.63 -0.52
N MET A 4 -9.58 -11.89 -1.82
CA MET A 4 -9.86 -10.84 -2.82
C MET A 4 -11.19 -10.12 -2.59
N LYS A 5 -12.20 -10.77 -2.00
CA LYS A 5 -13.49 -10.13 -1.66
C LYS A 5 -13.33 -9.09 -0.55
N GLU A 6 -12.43 -9.33 0.39
CA GLU A 6 -12.09 -8.36 1.45
C GLU A 6 -11.31 -7.16 0.90
N VAL A 7 -10.42 -7.38 -0.08
CA VAL A 7 -9.72 -6.31 -0.79
C VAL A 7 -10.71 -5.40 -1.49
N VAL A 8 -11.67 -5.95 -2.24
CA VAL A 8 -12.75 -5.18 -2.87
C VAL A 8 -13.57 -4.40 -1.85
N LYS A 9 -13.95 -5.03 -0.73
CA LYS A 9 -14.68 -4.34 0.35
C LYS A 9 -13.87 -3.20 0.96
N ALA A 10 -12.56 -3.36 1.10
CA ALA A 10 -11.68 -2.31 1.61
C ALA A 10 -11.55 -1.16 0.61
N MET A 11 -11.38 -1.42 -0.69
CA MET A 11 -11.39 -0.38 -1.74
C MET A 11 -12.72 0.38 -1.77
N CYS A 12 -13.86 -0.33 -1.67
CA CYS A 12 -15.16 0.32 -1.53
C CYS A 12 -15.25 1.18 -0.28
N LYS A 13 -14.69 0.75 0.86
CA LYS A 13 -14.71 1.52 2.11
C LYS A 13 -13.87 2.79 2.01
N SER A 14 -12.77 2.76 1.27
CA SER A 14 -11.90 3.92 1.04
C SER A 14 -12.48 4.93 0.05
N TYR A 15 -13.39 4.51 -0.83
CA TYR A 15 -14.03 5.40 -1.81
C TYR A 15 -15.24 6.15 -1.20
N PRO A 16 -15.34 7.48 -1.34
CA PRO A 16 -16.51 8.25 -0.90
C PRO A 16 -17.81 7.72 -1.52
N GLY A 17 -18.82 7.49 -0.69
CA GLY A 17 -20.09 6.87 -1.13
C GLY A 17 -20.07 5.34 -1.20
N GLY A 18 -18.94 4.73 -0.82
CA GLY A 18 -18.90 3.31 -0.52
C GLY A 18 -19.08 2.42 -1.75
N ARG A 19 -19.72 1.27 -1.52
CA ARG A 19 -20.01 0.28 -2.57
C ARG A 19 -20.93 0.81 -3.66
N GLU A 20 -21.93 1.62 -3.32
CA GLU A 20 -22.91 2.12 -4.28
C GLU A 20 -22.26 3.07 -5.28
N ALA A 21 -21.44 3.99 -4.77
CA ALA A 21 -20.66 4.89 -5.61
C ALA A 21 -19.64 4.12 -6.47
N MET A 22 -18.97 3.11 -5.91
CA MET A 22 -18.03 2.27 -6.66
C MET A 22 -18.72 1.54 -7.82
N ALA A 23 -19.91 0.98 -7.59
CA ALA A 23 -20.69 0.32 -8.64
C ALA A 23 -21.05 1.30 -9.76
N GLY A 24 -21.51 2.50 -9.40
CA GLY A 24 -21.80 3.57 -10.36
C GLY A 24 -20.57 4.03 -11.15
N ALA A 25 -19.41 4.17 -10.49
CA ALA A 25 -18.16 4.56 -11.12
C ALA A 25 -17.65 3.50 -12.12
N LEU A 26 -17.94 2.22 -11.86
CA LEU A 26 -17.67 1.12 -12.80
C LEU A 26 -18.75 0.94 -13.88
N GLY A 27 -19.76 1.80 -13.93
CA GLY A 27 -20.82 1.74 -14.93
C GLY A 27 -21.76 0.53 -14.77
N MET A 28 -21.89 -0.02 -13.56
CA MET A 28 -22.75 -1.18 -13.27
C MET A 28 -23.76 -0.89 -12.15
N THR A 29 -24.83 -1.69 -12.10
CA THR A 29 -25.81 -1.56 -11.02
C THR A 29 -25.26 -2.12 -9.70
N VAL A 30 -25.75 -1.64 -8.57
CA VAL A 30 -25.38 -2.17 -7.23
C VAL A 30 -25.71 -3.67 -7.12
N THR A 31 -26.81 -4.11 -7.74
CA THR A 31 -27.19 -5.52 -7.81
C THR A 31 -26.16 -6.34 -8.59
N GLN A 32 -25.75 -5.87 -9.76
CA GLN A 32 -24.71 -6.54 -10.56
C GLN A 32 -23.39 -6.58 -9.81
N PHE A 33 -22.98 -5.47 -9.18
CA PHE A 33 -21.77 -5.42 -8.35
C PHE A 33 -21.82 -6.45 -7.23
N ASN A 34 -22.93 -6.55 -6.49
CA ASN A 34 -23.08 -7.55 -5.42
C ASN A 34 -23.08 -8.98 -5.96
N ASN A 35 -23.70 -9.22 -7.11
CA ASN A 35 -23.67 -10.53 -7.75
C ASN A 35 -22.24 -10.91 -8.17
N ASN A 36 -21.46 -9.97 -8.71
CA ASN A 36 -20.05 -10.20 -9.03
C ASN A 36 -19.22 -10.45 -7.77
N LEU A 37 -19.35 -9.60 -6.75
CA LEU A 37 -18.59 -9.70 -5.50
C LEU A 37 -18.81 -11.04 -4.77
N TYR A 38 -20.04 -11.55 -4.80
CA TYR A 38 -20.41 -12.79 -4.12
C TYR A 38 -20.55 -13.99 -5.04
N GLU A 39 -20.30 -13.83 -6.34
CA GLU A 39 -20.46 -14.86 -7.39
C GLU A 39 -21.87 -15.50 -7.34
N LYS A 40 -22.90 -14.66 -7.20
CA LYS A 40 -24.31 -15.07 -7.14
C LYS A 40 -24.96 -14.98 -8.51
N ASN A 41 -26.06 -15.71 -8.69
CA ASN A 41 -26.88 -15.69 -9.91
C ASN A 41 -26.08 -16.03 -11.19
N GLY A 42 -25.06 -16.89 -11.08
CA GLY A 42 -24.21 -17.26 -12.22
C GLY A 42 -23.25 -16.15 -12.68
N CYS A 43 -23.16 -15.03 -11.95
CA CYS A 43 -22.20 -13.97 -12.25
C CYS A 43 -20.78 -14.39 -11.87
N ARG A 44 -19.81 -14.03 -12.72
CA ARG A 44 -18.38 -14.19 -12.42
C ARG A 44 -17.92 -13.19 -11.36
N PHE A 45 -16.80 -13.48 -10.72
CA PHE A 45 -16.06 -12.46 -9.99
C PHE A 45 -15.54 -11.37 -10.93
N PHE A 46 -15.09 -10.25 -10.38
CA PHE A 46 -14.51 -9.15 -11.15
C PHE A 46 -13.29 -9.60 -11.96
N GLU A 47 -13.18 -9.08 -13.18
CA GLU A 47 -11.97 -9.19 -14.02
C GLU A 47 -10.85 -8.33 -13.44
N VAL A 48 -9.60 -8.63 -13.83
CA VAL A 48 -8.43 -7.88 -13.35
C VAL A 48 -8.55 -6.38 -13.65
N SER A 49 -9.01 -6.03 -14.85
CA SER A 49 -9.25 -4.63 -15.25
C SER A 49 -10.30 -3.92 -14.38
N GLU A 50 -11.34 -4.63 -13.95
CA GLU A 50 -12.34 -4.07 -13.04
C GLU A 50 -11.76 -3.88 -11.64
N LEU A 51 -10.88 -4.77 -11.19
CA LEU A 51 -10.18 -4.64 -9.91
C LEU A 51 -9.17 -3.49 -9.93
N GLU A 52 -8.39 -3.35 -11.02
CA GLU A 52 -7.47 -2.22 -11.24
C GLU A 52 -8.24 -0.90 -11.25
N ALA A 53 -9.39 -0.84 -11.95
CA ALA A 53 -10.24 0.34 -11.93
C ALA A 53 -10.75 0.67 -10.50
N MET A 54 -11.12 -0.33 -9.69
CA MET A 54 -11.48 -0.07 -8.29
C MET A 54 -10.31 0.47 -7.47
N GLU A 55 -9.09 -0.02 -7.73
CA GLU A 55 -7.87 0.45 -7.07
C GLU A 55 -7.63 1.92 -7.39
N ASP A 56 -7.67 2.29 -8.67
CA ASP A 56 -7.52 3.66 -9.17
C ASP A 56 -8.62 4.60 -8.63
N ILE A 57 -9.89 4.20 -8.72
CA ILE A 57 -11.04 4.99 -8.26
C ILE A 57 -10.97 5.23 -6.74
N SER A 58 -10.54 4.22 -5.99
CA SER A 58 -10.40 4.34 -4.53
C SER A 58 -9.12 5.07 -4.10
N ASN A 59 -8.21 5.36 -5.02
CA ASN A 59 -6.88 5.90 -4.76
C ASN A 59 -6.15 5.12 -3.66
N THR A 60 -6.13 3.79 -3.80
CA THR A 60 -5.43 2.89 -2.88
C THR A 60 -4.45 2.00 -3.64
N SER A 61 -3.61 1.25 -2.92
CA SER A 61 -2.73 0.22 -3.50
C SER A 61 -3.07 -1.18 -2.97
N LEU A 62 -4.35 -1.40 -2.62
CA LEU A 62 -4.80 -2.60 -1.91
C LEU A 62 -4.78 -3.87 -2.77
N LEU A 63 -4.99 -3.75 -4.08
CA LEU A 63 -4.90 -4.86 -5.02
C LEU A 63 -3.44 -5.22 -5.29
N ALA A 64 -2.58 -4.23 -5.52
CA ALA A 64 -1.15 -4.41 -5.68
C ALA A 64 -0.52 -5.06 -4.42
N ASP A 65 -0.86 -4.57 -3.22
CA ASP A 65 -0.39 -5.12 -1.95
C ASP A 65 -0.91 -6.54 -1.71
N TYR A 66 -2.14 -6.85 -2.13
CA TYR A 66 -2.65 -8.23 -2.09
C TYR A 66 -1.77 -9.18 -2.92
N PHE A 67 -1.42 -8.81 -4.15
CA PHE A 67 -0.58 -9.64 -5.01
C PHE A 67 0.85 -9.77 -4.48
N ALA A 68 1.43 -8.68 -3.96
CA ALA A 68 2.74 -8.72 -3.31
C ALA A 68 2.74 -9.69 -2.12
N ARG A 69 1.80 -9.53 -1.19
CA ARG A 69 1.68 -10.40 0.00
C ARG A 69 1.45 -11.86 -0.37
N ARG A 70 0.65 -12.15 -1.39
CA ARG A 70 0.43 -13.52 -1.89
C ARG A 70 1.73 -14.20 -2.35
N ARG A 71 2.73 -13.42 -2.77
CA ARG A 71 4.06 -13.91 -3.19
C ARG A 71 5.12 -13.82 -2.09
N GLY A 72 4.75 -13.39 -0.87
CA GLY A 72 5.72 -13.13 0.20
C GLY A 72 6.58 -11.89 -0.05
N ALA A 73 6.09 -10.94 -0.86
CA ALA A 73 6.74 -9.67 -1.14
C ALA A 73 6.06 -8.52 -0.38
N LEU A 74 6.77 -7.40 -0.27
CA LEU A 74 6.23 -6.14 0.23
C LEU A 74 6.05 -5.17 -0.93
N LEU A 75 4.89 -4.50 -0.96
CA LEU A 75 4.70 -3.32 -1.76
C LEU A 75 5.26 -2.11 -1.00
N VAL A 76 6.03 -1.29 -1.71
CA VAL A 76 6.60 -0.04 -1.21
C VAL A 76 6.28 1.03 -2.23
N ASP A 77 5.74 2.16 -1.77
CA ASP A 77 5.44 3.28 -2.66
C ASP A 77 6.73 3.90 -3.19
N VAL A 78 6.75 4.17 -4.50
CA VAL A 78 7.84 4.90 -5.13
C VAL A 78 7.48 6.39 -5.10
N PRO A 79 8.29 7.24 -4.45
CA PRO A 79 7.97 8.65 -4.31
C PRO A 79 8.24 9.41 -5.61
N HIS A 80 7.38 10.38 -5.89
CA HIS A 80 7.63 11.37 -6.95
C HIS A 80 8.63 12.40 -6.45
N LEU A 81 9.85 12.37 -7.02
CA LEU A 81 10.92 13.30 -6.68
C LEU A 81 10.70 14.63 -7.40
N GLU A 82 10.02 15.57 -6.76
CA GLU A 82 10.07 16.97 -7.19
C GLU A 82 11.39 17.63 -6.73
N GLU A 83 11.90 18.56 -7.54
CA GLU A 83 13.21 19.25 -7.46
C GLU A 83 14.13 18.93 -6.26
N LEU A 84 15.12 18.07 -6.48
CA LEU A 84 16.12 17.68 -5.49
C LEU A 84 17.27 18.69 -5.35
N ASP A 85 17.52 19.15 -4.13
CA ASP A 85 18.77 19.81 -3.73
C ASP A 85 19.68 18.89 -2.86
N ARG A 86 20.90 19.33 -2.55
CA ARG A 86 21.86 18.55 -1.74
C ARG A 86 21.53 18.52 -0.24
N VAL A 87 20.88 19.56 0.29
CA VAL A 87 20.49 19.65 1.71
C VAL A 87 19.35 18.65 1.97
N ASP A 88 18.51 18.44 0.97
CA ASP A 88 17.41 17.48 0.96
C ASP A 88 17.90 16.02 1.04
N LEU A 89 19.11 15.68 0.58
CA LEU A 89 19.64 14.32 0.73
C LEU A 89 19.97 13.97 2.19
N PHE A 90 20.57 14.90 2.94
CA PHE A 90 20.89 14.65 4.35
C PHE A 90 19.63 14.51 5.19
N SER A 91 18.62 15.37 4.92
CA SER A 91 17.34 15.29 5.61
C SER A 91 16.63 13.97 5.34
N ARG A 92 16.64 13.48 4.09
CA ARG A 92 16.09 12.15 3.70
C ARG A 92 16.81 11.00 4.40
N ALA A 93 18.14 10.98 4.40
CA ALA A 93 18.91 9.95 5.11
C ALA A 93 18.62 9.91 6.63
N MET A 94 18.47 11.10 7.24
CA MET A 94 18.06 11.21 8.65
C MET A 94 16.64 10.69 8.88
N ARG A 95 15.68 11.02 8.01
CA ARG A 95 14.31 10.47 8.10
C ARG A 95 14.30 8.94 7.98
N THR A 96 15.04 8.38 7.03
CA THR A 96 15.17 6.92 6.90
C THR A 96 15.74 6.28 8.16
N SER A 97 16.78 6.89 8.75
CA SER A 97 17.42 6.41 9.97
C SER A 97 16.47 6.49 11.17
N ALA A 98 15.72 7.58 11.30
CA ALA A 98 14.72 7.74 12.35
C ALA A 98 13.58 6.73 12.20
N ALA A 99 13.08 6.51 10.97
CA ALA A 99 12.04 5.52 10.69
C ALA A 99 12.51 4.10 11.02
N ARG A 100 13.78 3.76 10.73
CA ARG A 100 14.38 2.49 11.16
C ARG A 100 14.39 2.37 12.69
N GLY A 101 14.89 3.40 13.37
CA GLY A 101 14.95 3.41 14.83
C GLY A 101 13.57 3.27 15.48
N GLN A 102 12.53 3.85 14.89
CA GLN A 102 11.16 3.67 15.34
C GLN A 102 10.69 2.21 15.20
N VAL A 103 11.04 1.53 14.10
CA VAL A 103 10.74 0.09 13.94
C VAL A 103 11.43 -0.71 15.04
N ASP A 104 12.72 -0.43 15.28
CA ASP A 104 13.51 -1.14 16.30
C ASP A 104 12.90 -0.95 17.71
N GLN A 105 12.42 0.26 18.04
CA GLN A 105 11.73 0.55 19.31
C GLN A 105 10.42 -0.21 19.47
N ILE A 106 9.59 -0.28 18.42
CA ILE A 106 8.32 -1.01 18.47
C ILE A 106 8.57 -2.50 18.64
N ILE A 107 9.61 -3.04 17.99
CA ILE A 107 10.03 -4.44 18.16
C ILE A 107 10.48 -4.69 19.60
N GLU A 108 11.28 -3.79 20.18
CA GLU A 108 11.71 -3.91 21.57
C GLU A 108 10.52 -3.94 22.54
N GLN A 109 9.55 -3.04 22.34
CA GLN A 109 8.34 -2.98 23.15
C GLN A 109 7.46 -4.24 23.01
N ALA A 110 7.25 -4.73 21.78
CA ALA A 110 6.48 -5.94 21.51
C ALA A 110 7.16 -7.24 22.00
N LEU A 111 8.40 -7.16 22.45
CA LEU A 111 9.15 -8.30 23.01
C LEU A 111 9.20 -8.27 24.54
N GLU A 112 8.60 -7.29 25.22
CA GLU A 112 8.65 -7.14 26.67
C GLU A 112 8.12 -8.36 27.44
N ASP A 113 7.07 -9.01 26.91
CA ASP A 113 6.48 -10.22 27.50
C ASP A 113 6.99 -11.53 26.83
N GLY A 114 7.90 -11.39 25.86
CA GLY A 114 8.49 -12.48 25.08
C GLY A 114 7.61 -13.06 23.98
N VAL A 115 6.44 -12.49 23.68
CA VAL A 115 5.50 -13.00 22.66
C VAL A 115 4.92 -11.85 21.83
N ILE A 116 5.25 -11.82 20.54
CA ILE A 116 4.62 -10.88 19.61
C ILE A 116 3.20 -11.36 19.26
N GLU A 117 2.21 -10.60 19.70
CA GLU A 117 0.82 -10.79 19.31
C GLU A 117 0.56 -10.36 17.86
N ARG A 118 -0.58 -10.82 17.32
CA ARG A 118 -0.96 -10.50 15.94
C ARG A 118 -1.06 -9.00 15.68
N HIS A 119 -1.62 -8.24 16.63
CA HIS A 119 -1.82 -6.80 16.44
C HIS A 119 -0.48 -6.04 16.48
N GLU A 120 0.45 -6.48 17.32
CA GLU A 120 1.83 -5.95 17.38
C GLU A 120 2.61 -6.29 16.12
N ALA A 121 2.48 -7.52 15.60
CA ALA A 121 3.06 -7.88 14.31
C ALA A 121 2.49 -7.01 13.17
N GLU A 122 1.19 -6.70 13.19
CA GLU A 122 0.56 -5.79 12.22
C GLU A 122 1.14 -4.36 12.36
N GLU A 123 1.34 -3.86 13.57
CA GLU A 123 1.97 -2.55 13.85
C GLU A 123 3.43 -2.48 13.39
N ILE A 124 4.26 -3.47 13.76
CA ILE A 124 5.65 -3.60 13.31
C ILE A 124 5.71 -3.53 11.78
N MET A 125 4.84 -4.28 11.09
CA MET A 125 4.82 -4.31 9.63
C MET A 125 4.35 -3.00 9.00
N VAL A 126 3.49 -2.22 9.67
CA VAL A 126 3.11 -0.87 9.21
C VAL A 126 4.32 0.06 9.26
N HIS A 127 5.05 0.09 10.39
CA HIS A 127 6.23 0.94 10.54
C HIS A 127 7.39 0.47 9.65
N HIS A 128 7.56 -0.83 9.48
CA HIS A 128 8.59 -1.39 8.59
C HIS A 128 8.36 -0.97 7.13
N ARG A 129 7.11 -0.99 6.64
CA ARG A 129 6.79 -0.49 5.28
C ARG A 129 7.11 1.00 5.13
N ARG A 130 6.80 1.83 6.14
CA ARG A 130 7.15 3.25 6.13
C ARG A 130 8.65 3.48 6.07
N HIS A 131 9.43 2.70 6.84
CA HIS A 131 10.89 2.74 6.76
C HIS A 131 11.39 2.39 5.36
N LEU A 132 10.88 1.32 4.74
CA LEU A 132 11.28 0.92 3.39
C LEU A 132 10.91 1.98 2.34
N ALA A 133 9.76 2.64 2.46
CA ALA A 133 9.36 3.74 1.57
C ALA A 133 10.31 4.94 1.69
N ALA A 134 10.65 5.35 2.93
CA ALA A 134 11.64 6.40 3.16
C ALA A 134 13.03 6.01 2.61
N ARG A 135 13.38 4.72 2.70
CA ARG A 135 14.64 4.23 2.14
C ARG A 135 14.65 4.27 0.62
N GLU A 136 13.57 3.84 -0.03
CA GLU A 136 13.41 3.92 -1.49
C GLU A 136 13.51 5.37 -1.95
N GLU A 137 12.86 6.28 -1.22
CA GLU A 137 12.93 7.73 -1.45
C GLU A 137 14.36 8.28 -1.42
N GLU A 138 15.12 7.94 -0.38
CA GLU A 138 16.51 8.32 -0.22
C GLU A 138 17.37 7.80 -1.37
N ILE A 139 17.22 6.51 -1.74
CA ILE A 139 18.01 5.88 -2.80
C ILE A 139 17.68 6.50 -4.15
N ALA A 140 16.39 6.66 -4.49
CA ALA A 140 15.97 7.28 -5.74
C ALA A 140 16.46 8.73 -5.86
N ALA A 141 16.47 9.48 -4.75
CA ALA A 141 17.00 10.84 -4.68
C ALA A 141 18.51 10.89 -4.94
N ILE A 142 19.28 10.01 -4.30
CA ILE A 142 20.73 9.87 -4.53
C ILE A 142 21.00 9.55 -6.00
N ILE A 143 20.33 8.53 -6.56
CA ILE A 143 20.49 8.14 -7.97
C ILE A 143 20.19 9.33 -8.88
N THR A 144 19.08 10.02 -8.68
CA THR A 144 18.66 11.15 -9.51
C THR A 144 19.68 12.30 -9.47
N LEU A 145 20.12 12.70 -8.27
CA LEU A 145 21.07 13.81 -8.11
C LEU A 145 22.42 13.51 -8.78
N PHE A 146 22.93 12.30 -8.59
CA PHE A 146 24.24 11.91 -9.11
C PHE A 146 24.21 11.39 -10.56
N SER A 147 23.04 11.08 -11.11
CA SER A 147 22.86 10.78 -12.54
C SER A 147 22.83 12.04 -13.41
N ARG A 148 22.57 13.22 -12.84
CA ARG A 148 22.56 14.52 -13.56
C ARG A 148 23.95 15.03 -14.01
N LYS A 149 24.99 14.18 -14.04
CA LYS A 149 26.32 14.53 -14.60
C LYS A 149 26.83 13.53 -15.65
N LYS A 150 26.49 13.80 -16.90
CA LYS A 150 27.45 13.85 -18.03
C LYS A 150 27.08 15.04 -18.92
N LYS A 151 27.71 16.18 -18.69
CA LYS A 151 28.03 17.15 -19.74
C LYS A 151 29.53 17.19 -19.86
#